data_AF-A0A5E4QXD9-F1
#
_entry.id   AF-A0A5E4QXD9-F1
#
_cell.length_a   1.000
_cell.length_b   1.000
_cell.length_c   1.000
_cell.angle_alpha   90.00
_cell.angle_beta   90.00
_cell.angle_gamma   90.00
#
_symmetry.space_group_name_H-M   'P 1'
#
loop_
_entity.id
_entity.type
_entity.pdbx_description
1 polymer ?
#
loop_
_entity_poly.entity_id
_entity_poly.type
_entity_poly.pdbx_seq_one_letter_code
_entity_poly.pdbx_strand_id
1 'polypeptide(L)'
;MNDKMSEMEEKVVMTPKSKTATSTTLIVERKAVVAEPSDKIHVAGGDHTGIIINKEKNLENGVTEQCHAQLEFCVYLVSAVDGSHTREARALRFWFKPTVPLQDCPHEAQAFFRELVSPQNFPKDYVGFIKKIIKLMQNKYHELKVLEVELRQEGHATPPPVANGVLTKFSDEENQANQTYLSEQRVVGRWSKAEVKDALESLEEKGLTRTMSEGLYIRQHSVDTQLW
;
A
#
# COMPACT_ATOMS: atom_id res chain seq x y z
N MET A 1 7.43 22.85 -39.64
CA MET A 1 8.65 22.22 -39.10
C MET A 1 8.49 22.17 -37.59
N ASN A 2 8.64 20.97 -37.02
CA ASN A 2 8.09 20.53 -35.73
C ASN A 2 8.48 21.38 -34.51
N ASP A 3 7.47 21.76 -33.73
CA ASP A 3 7.62 22.10 -32.31
C ASP A 3 8.08 20.86 -31.55
N LYS A 4 9.32 20.88 -31.06
CA LYS A 4 9.76 19.98 -30.00
C LYS A 4 9.11 20.44 -28.70
N MET A 5 7.91 19.97 -28.44
CA MET A 5 7.37 19.94 -27.08
C MET A 5 8.33 19.10 -26.25
N SER A 6 9.16 19.74 -25.42
CA SER A 6 10.06 19.02 -24.53
C SER A 6 9.20 18.20 -23.57
N GLU A 7 9.12 16.90 -23.77
CA GLU A 7 8.60 15.98 -22.75
C GLU A 7 9.48 16.17 -21.51
N MET A 8 8.97 16.92 -20.53
CA MET A 8 9.60 16.99 -19.22
C MET A 8 9.56 15.58 -18.63
N GLU A 9 10.73 14.97 -18.50
CA GLU A 9 10.86 13.63 -17.93
C GLU A 9 10.39 13.66 -16.46
N GLU A 10 9.35 12.88 -16.14
CA GLU A 10 8.90 12.69 -14.76
C GLU A 10 9.79 11.68 -14.05
N LYS A 11 10.29 12.03 -12.86
CA LYS A 11 11.02 11.11 -11.99
C LYS A 11 10.22 10.77 -10.74
N VAL A 12 10.41 9.56 -10.25
CA VAL A 12 9.81 9.11 -8.98
C VAL A 12 10.71 9.53 -7.83
N VAL A 13 10.16 10.40 -6.97
CA VAL A 13 10.83 10.98 -5.82
C VAL A 13 10.20 10.42 -4.55
N MET A 14 11.03 10.08 -3.56
CA MET A 14 10.58 9.75 -2.21
C MET A 14 10.96 10.87 -1.24
N THR A 15 9.99 11.31 -0.44
CA THR A 15 10.15 12.36 0.56
C THR A 15 9.62 11.87 1.91
N PRO A 16 10.44 11.83 2.97
CA PRO A 16 9.95 11.59 4.32
C PRO A 16 8.97 12.70 4.75
N LYS A 17 7.77 12.34 5.25
CA LYS A 17 6.76 13.31 5.69
C LYS A 17 6.75 13.50 7.20
N SER A 18 6.74 12.41 7.95
CA SER A 18 6.74 12.46 9.41
C SER A 18 7.31 11.19 10.00
N LYS A 19 7.83 11.30 11.23
CA LYS A 19 8.30 10.17 12.01
C LYS A 19 7.99 10.42 13.47
N THR A 20 7.31 9.47 14.10
CA THR A 20 7.09 9.39 15.54
C THR A 20 7.83 8.18 16.10
N ALA A 21 7.68 7.91 17.40
CA ALA A 21 8.25 6.71 18.02
C ALA A 21 7.70 5.41 17.41
N THR A 22 6.46 5.43 16.91
CA THR A 22 5.74 4.24 16.45
C THR A 22 5.25 4.32 15.01
N SER A 23 5.40 5.46 14.34
CA SER A 23 4.91 5.65 12.97
C SER A 23 5.93 6.36 12.09
N THR A 24 6.01 5.94 10.83
CA THR A 24 6.76 6.64 9.78
C THR A 24 5.85 6.84 8.58
N THR A 25 5.77 8.08 8.08
CA THR A 25 5.02 8.42 6.86
C THR A 25 5.99 8.90 5.78
N LEU A 26 5.84 8.32 4.59
CA LEU A 26 6.61 8.63 3.39
C LEU A 26 5.67 9.05 2.27
N ILE A 27 6.11 9.97 1.42
CA ILE A 27 5.46 10.30 0.15
C ILE A 27 6.34 9.79 -0.97
N VAL A 28 5.76 9.03 -1.90
CA VAL A 28 6.37 8.64 -3.16
C VAL A 28 5.57 9.30 -4.27
N GLU A 29 6.18 10.19 -5.05
CA GLU A 29 5.48 11.04 -6.01
C GLU A 29 6.26 11.18 -7.32
N ARG A 30 5.53 11.47 -8.40
CA ARG A 30 6.15 11.90 -9.65
C ARG A 30 6.36 13.41 -9.62
N LYS A 31 7.59 13.84 -9.93
CA LYS A 31 7.90 15.25 -10.18
C LYS A 31 8.52 15.41 -11.56
N ALA A 32 8.06 16.43 -12.28
CA ALA A 32 8.79 16.95 -13.42
C ALA A 32 10.14 17.47 -12.92
N VAL A 33 11.23 17.05 -13.56
CA VAL A 33 12.57 17.48 -13.17
C VAL A 33 12.75 18.94 -13.60
N VAL A 34 12.74 19.87 -12.64
CA VAL A 34 13.42 21.16 -12.79
C VAL A 34 14.85 20.92 -12.31
N ALA A 35 15.79 20.98 -13.24
CA ALA A 35 17.20 20.68 -12.99
C ALA A 35 17.84 21.77 -12.11
N GLU A 36 17.68 21.68 -10.80
CA GLU A 36 18.48 22.44 -9.84
C GLU A 36 19.17 21.45 -8.90
N PRO A 37 20.46 21.13 -9.10
CA PRO A 37 21.22 20.27 -8.20
C PRO A 37 21.29 20.95 -6.82
N SER A 38 20.83 20.23 -5.79
CA SER A 38 20.85 20.68 -4.40
C SER A 38 21.43 19.57 -3.53
N ASP A 39 22.27 19.93 -2.56
CA ASP A 39 22.89 18.99 -1.60
C ASP A 39 21.86 18.21 -0.75
N LYS A 40 20.59 18.62 -0.82
CA LYS A 40 19.47 17.99 -0.12
C LYS A 40 18.80 16.87 -0.93
N ILE A 41 19.18 16.68 -2.19
CA ILE A 41 18.65 15.65 -3.07
C ILE A 41 19.70 14.54 -3.21
N HIS A 42 19.34 13.32 -2.83
CA HIS A 42 20.18 12.14 -3.06
C HIS A 42 19.63 11.33 -4.24
N VAL A 43 20.41 11.22 -5.30
CA VAL A 43 20.13 10.32 -6.43
C VAL A 43 20.88 9.02 -6.19
N ALA A 44 20.16 7.91 -6.10
CA ALA A 44 20.78 6.61 -5.89
C ALA A 44 21.36 6.05 -7.20
N GLY A 45 22.51 5.37 -7.14
CA GLY A 45 23.18 4.72 -8.27
C GLY A 45 22.99 3.20 -8.31
N GLY A 46 23.54 2.54 -9.34
CA GLY A 46 23.50 1.07 -9.49
C GLY A 46 22.08 0.52 -9.68
N ASP A 47 21.71 -0.56 -8.98
CA ASP A 47 20.36 -1.15 -8.99
C ASP A 47 19.26 -0.16 -8.50
N HIS A 48 19.67 0.92 -7.86
CA HIS A 48 18.80 1.96 -7.31
C HIS A 48 18.72 3.20 -8.20
N THR A 49 19.31 3.13 -9.40
CA THR A 49 19.20 4.19 -10.42
C THR A 49 17.72 4.55 -10.67
N GLY A 50 17.45 5.86 -10.70
CA GLY A 50 16.12 6.44 -10.88
C GLY A 50 15.40 6.81 -9.57
N ILE A 51 15.92 6.40 -8.41
CA ILE A 51 15.38 6.82 -7.10
C ILE A 51 15.98 8.16 -6.70
N ILE A 52 15.12 9.15 -6.46
CA ILE A 52 15.50 10.45 -5.93
C ILE A 52 14.94 10.58 -4.52
N ILE A 53 15.79 10.79 -3.52
CA ILE A 53 15.39 11.02 -2.13
C ILE A 53 15.55 12.50 -1.83
N ASN A 54 14.45 13.20 -1.53
CA ASN A 54 14.52 14.56 -1.01
C ASN A 54 14.66 14.52 0.52
N LYS A 55 15.73 15.12 1.06
CA LYS A 55 16.04 15.19 2.50
C LYS A 55 15.52 16.47 3.17
N GLU A 56 14.79 17.33 2.47
CA GLU A 56 14.25 18.56 3.05
C GLU A 56 13.28 18.27 4.20
N LYS A 57 13.48 18.99 5.33
CA LYS A 57 12.75 18.76 6.59
C LYS A 57 11.41 19.49 6.70
N ASN A 58 11.04 20.30 5.72
CA ASN A 58 9.80 21.07 5.74
C ASN A 58 9.26 21.20 4.32
N LEU A 59 8.26 20.38 4.02
CA LEU A 59 7.28 20.67 2.99
C LEU A 59 5.93 20.45 3.66
N GLU A 60 5.12 21.50 3.76
CA GLU A 60 3.67 21.33 3.66
C GLU A 60 3.45 20.54 2.39
N ASN A 61 3.44 19.20 2.50
CA ASN A 61 3.30 18.32 1.35
C ASN A 61 1.95 18.69 0.74
N GLY A 62 1.99 19.37 -0.41
CA GLY A 62 0.88 20.03 -1.10
C GLY A 62 -0.21 19.09 -1.62
N VAL A 63 -0.63 18.16 -0.77
CA VAL A 63 -1.74 17.25 -0.93
C VAL A 63 -2.85 17.81 -0.07
N THR A 64 -3.43 18.92 -0.53
CA THR A 64 -4.62 19.54 0.07
C THR A 64 -5.90 18.78 -0.31
N GLU A 65 -5.84 17.95 -1.35
CA GLU A 65 -6.96 17.17 -1.87
C GLU A 65 -7.06 15.80 -1.21
N GLN A 66 -8.29 15.33 -0.98
CA GLN A 66 -8.57 14.00 -0.46
C GLN A 66 -8.02 12.91 -1.41
N CYS A 67 -7.48 11.82 -0.86
CA CYS A 67 -7.00 10.70 -1.67
C CYS A 67 -8.14 10.06 -2.48
N HIS A 68 -7.82 9.58 -3.68
CA HIS A 68 -8.77 8.89 -4.56
C HIS A 68 -9.09 7.47 -4.10
N ALA A 69 -8.14 6.81 -3.44
CA ALA A 69 -8.32 5.50 -2.84
C ALA A 69 -7.43 5.34 -1.61
N GLN A 70 -7.84 4.49 -0.67
CA GLN A 70 -7.05 4.10 0.49
C GLN A 70 -7.15 2.59 0.72
N LEU A 71 -6.00 1.99 1.04
CA LEU A 71 -5.87 0.60 1.45
C LEU A 71 -5.11 0.52 2.77
N GLU A 72 -5.58 -0.33 3.68
CA GLU A 72 -4.86 -0.64 4.92
C GLU A 72 -4.75 -2.15 5.07
N PHE A 73 -3.58 -2.57 5.53
CA PHE A 73 -3.28 -3.96 5.84
C PHE A 73 -2.32 -4.05 7.01
N CYS A 74 -2.32 -5.19 7.68
CA CYS A 74 -1.40 -5.43 8.79
C CYS A 74 -0.37 -6.48 8.41
N VAL A 75 0.82 -6.30 8.96
CA VAL A 75 1.90 -7.27 8.93
C VAL A 75 2.35 -7.66 10.32
N TYR A 76 2.87 -8.88 10.46
CA TYR A 76 3.60 -9.29 11.66
C TYR A 76 5.09 -9.28 11.35
N LEU A 77 5.82 -8.50 12.14
CA LEU A 77 7.28 -8.45 12.13
C LEU A 77 7.80 -9.42 13.18
N VAL A 78 8.86 -10.14 12.83
CA VAL A 78 9.55 -11.06 13.74
C VAL A 78 10.88 -10.45 14.14
N SER A 79 11.10 -10.26 15.42
CA SER A 79 12.38 -9.81 15.97
C SER A 79 13.43 -10.90 15.80
N ALA A 80 14.56 -10.55 15.17
CA ALA A 80 15.68 -11.46 15.02
C ALA A 80 16.44 -11.74 16.33
N VAL A 81 16.20 -10.93 17.38
CA VAL A 81 16.91 -11.04 18.66
C VAL A 81 16.25 -12.08 19.56
N ASP A 82 14.92 -12.02 19.69
CA ASP A 82 14.16 -12.79 20.66
C ASP A 82 12.98 -13.57 20.05
N GLY A 83 12.81 -13.50 18.72
CA GLY A 83 11.69 -14.14 18.02
C GLY A 83 10.33 -13.52 18.32
N SER A 84 10.30 -12.39 19.05
CA SER A 84 9.03 -11.75 19.41
C SER A 84 8.32 -11.19 18.18
N HIS A 85 6.99 -11.20 18.24
CA HIS A 85 6.14 -10.70 17.17
C HIS A 85 5.60 -9.31 17.50
N THR A 86 5.70 -8.41 16.52
CA THR A 86 5.10 -7.07 16.58
C THR A 86 4.15 -6.91 15.41
N ARG A 87 2.93 -6.44 15.68
CA ARG A 87 1.99 -6.08 14.63
C ARG A 87 2.30 -4.67 14.13
N GLU A 88 2.32 -4.52 12.82
CA GLU A 88 2.46 -3.24 12.14
C GLU A 88 1.31 -3.06 11.15
N ALA A 89 0.56 -1.98 11.32
CA ALA A 89 -0.40 -1.51 10.33
C ALA A 89 0.31 -0.69 9.25
N ARG A 90 -0.05 -0.95 8.00
CA ARG A 90 0.44 -0.25 6.81
C ARG A 90 -0.73 0.35 6.06
N ALA A 91 -0.74 1.66 5.91
CA ALA A 91 -1.74 2.37 5.12
C ALA A 91 -1.12 2.95 3.85
N LEU A 92 -1.85 2.81 2.75
CA LEU A 92 -1.51 3.32 1.42
C LEU A 92 -2.63 4.27 0.97
N ARG A 93 -2.29 5.52 0.66
CA ARG A 93 -3.24 6.52 0.13
C ARG A 93 -2.80 6.96 -1.26
N PHE A 94 -3.71 6.91 -2.22
CA PHE A 94 -3.41 7.03 -3.64
C PHE A 94 -4.00 8.31 -4.23
N TRP A 95 -3.20 9.03 -5.01
CA TRP A 95 -3.64 10.10 -5.89
C TRP A 95 -3.18 9.81 -7.31
N PHE A 96 -4.14 9.75 -8.23
CA PHE A 96 -3.91 9.45 -9.64
C PHE A 96 -3.86 10.74 -10.46
N LYS A 97 -3.27 10.67 -11.65
CA LYS A 97 -3.33 11.75 -12.64
C LYS A 97 -4.79 12.00 -13.07
N PRO A 98 -5.14 13.24 -13.49
CA PRO A 98 -6.50 13.56 -13.95
C PRO A 98 -6.97 12.77 -15.18
N THR A 99 -6.05 12.14 -15.89
CA THR A 99 -6.28 11.21 -17.01
C THR A 99 -6.99 9.94 -16.60
N VAL A 100 -6.91 9.53 -15.33
CA VAL A 100 -7.63 8.37 -14.79
C VAL A 100 -9.02 8.80 -14.33
N PRO A 101 -10.10 8.22 -14.88
CA PRO A 101 -11.44 8.47 -14.38
C PRO A 101 -11.57 8.07 -12.91
N LEU A 102 -12.25 8.90 -12.10
CA LEU A 102 -12.36 8.68 -10.65
C LEU A 102 -12.98 7.33 -10.27
N GLN A 103 -13.82 6.77 -11.13
CA GLN A 103 -14.44 5.45 -10.96
C GLN A 103 -13.44 4.29 -11.12
N ASP A 104 -12.34 4.51 -11.84
CA ASP A 104 -11.31 3.50 -12.13
C ASP A 104 -10.18 3.54 -11.07
N CYS A 105 -10.01 4.67 -10.36
CA CYS A 105 -9.01 4.83 -9.30
C CYS A 105 -8.99 3.70 -8.25
N PRO A 106 -10.14 3.19 -7.74
CA PRO A 106 -10.13 2.07 -6.80
C PRO A 106 -9.60 0.77 -7.44
N HIS A 107 -9.92 0.52 -8.71
CA HIS A 107 -9.45 -0.64 -9.45
C HIS A 107 -7.93 -0.59 -9.65
N GLU A 108 -7.41 0.56 -10.07
CA GLU A 108 -5.97 0.82 -10.23
C GLU A 108 -5.21 0.66 -8.91
N ALA A 109 -5.74 1.23 -7.81
CA ALA A 109 -5.15 1.09 -6.48
C ALA A 109 -5.13 -0.39 -6.03
N GLN A 110 -6.19 -1.13 -6.31
CA GLN A 110 -6.26 -2.55 -5.97
C GLN A 110 -5.29 -3.38 -6.81
N ALA A 111 -5.14 -3.10 -8.11
CA ALA A 111 -4.19 -3.76 -8.98
C ALA A 111 -2.75 -3.53 -8.48
N PHE A 112 -2.39 -2.28 -8.18
CA PHE A 112 -1.10 -1.92 -7.57
C PHE A 112 -0.87 -2.70 -6.28
N PHE A 113 -1.85 -2.71 -5.38
CA PHE A 113 -1.74 -3.39 -4.10
C PHE A 113 -1.53 -4.89 -4.26
N ARG A 114 -2.33 -5.57 -5.10
CA ARG A 114 -2.19 -7.01 -5.34
C ARG A 114 -0.78 -7.38 -5.79
N GLU A 115 -0.14 -6.55 -6.62
CA GLU A 115 1.23 -6.79 -7.07
C GLU A 115 2.26 -6.46 -5.98
N LEU A 116 2.07 -5.35 -5.26
CA LEU A 116 2.91 -4.96 -4.13
C LEU A 116 2.95 -6.06 -3.06
N VAL A 117 1.80 -6.65 -2.75
CA VAL A 117 1.67 -7.65 -1.69
C VAL A 117 1.65 -9.09 -2.20
N SER A 118 1.94 -9.32 -3.49
CA SER A 118 1.97 -10.66 -4.08
C SER A 118 2.91 -11.57 -3.25
N PRO A 119 2.43 -12.74 -2.79
CA PRO A 119 3.19 -13.59 -1.89
C PRO A 119 4.56 -13.97 -2.47
N GLN A 120 4.61 -14.36 -3.75
CA GLN A 120 5.80 -14.88 -4.43
C GLN A 120 7.00 -13.94 -4.39
N ASN A 121 6.75 -12.63 -4.28
CA ASN A 121 7.78 -11.59 -4.28
C ASN A 121 7.49 -10.55 -3.18
N PHE A 122 6.91 -10.98 -2.06
CA PHE A 122 6.63 -10.09 -0.95
C PHE A 122 7.95 -9.63 -0.29
N PRO A 123 8.17 -8.31 -0.11
CA PRO A 123 9.41 -7.83 0.49
C PRO A 123 9.56 -8.22 1.96
N LYS A 124 10.73 -8.79 2.30
CA LYS A 124 11.04 -9.25 3.66
C LYS A 124 11.31 -8.10 4.63
N ASP A 125 11.81 -6.97 4.16
CA ASP A 125 12.16 -5.84 5.00
C ASP A 125 11.56 -4.51 4.51
N TYR A 126 11.68 -3.46 5.32
CA TYR A 126 11.20 -2.13 4.99
C TYR A 126 11.82 -1.56 3.71
N VAL A 127 13.13 -1.76 3.52
CA VAL A 127 13.85 -1.21 2.36
C VAL A 127 13.33 -1.87 1.08
N GLY A 128 13.15 -3.18 1.08
CA GLY A 128 12.53 -3.94 0.01
C GLY A 128 11.10 -3.50 -0.25
N PHE A 129 10.32 -3.24 0.80
CA PHE A 129 8.93 -2.77 0.66
C PHE A 129 8.87 -1.42 -0.06
N ILE A 130 9.66 -0.47 0.38
CA ILE A 130 9.75 0.87 -0.23
C ILE A 130 10.36 0.80 -1.64
N LYS A 131 11.40 -0.01 -1.86
CA LYS A 131 11.98 -0.25 -3.20
C LYS A 131 10.93 -0.80 -4.16
N LYS A 132 10.13 -1.77 -3.74
CA LYS A 132 9.08 -2.36 -4.58
C LYS A 132 8.03 -1.32 -4.95
N ILE A 133 7.58 -0.49 -4.01
CA ILE A 133 6.68 0.65 -4.27
C ILE A 133 7.26 1.55 -5.36
N ILE A 134 8.51 1.99 -5.20
CA ILE A 134 9.15 2.91 -6.15
C ILE A 134 9.29 2.27 -7.53
N LYS A 135 9.68 1.00 -7.62
CA LYS A 135 9.81 0.28 -8.90
C LYS A 135 8.46 0.07 -9.59
N LEU A 136 7.40 -0.24 -8.84
CA LEU A 136 6.04 -0.35 -9.40
C LEU A 136 5.58 0.98 -9.99
N MET A 137 5.83 2.09 -9.29
CA MET A 137 5.58 3.42 -9.85
C MET A 137 6.47 3.65 -11.08
N GLN A 138 7.79 3.47 -11.02
CA GLN A 138 8.68 3.74 -12.15
C GLN A 138 8.31 2.97 -13.43
N ASN A 139 7.93 1.70 -13.32
CA ASN A 139 7.92 0.79 -14.46
C ASN A 139 6.53 0.41 -14.98
N LYS A 140 5.46 0.59 -14.20
CA LYS A 140 4.14 0.04 -14.55
C LYS A 140 2.98 0.97 -14.26
N TYR A 141 2.97 1.61 -13.09
CA TYR A 141 1.83 2.43 -12.64
C TYR A 141 2.06 3.90 -12.93
N HIS A 142 2.21 4.25 -14.22
CA HIS A 142 2.52 5.60 -14.72
C HIS A 142 1.48 6.66 -14.38
N GLU A 143 0.24 6.23 -14.18
CA GLU A 143 -0.88 7.11 -13.83
C GLU A 143 -0.99 7.39 -12.32
N LEU A 144 -0.28 6.62 -11.48
CA LEU A 144 -0.16 6.93 -10.06
C LEU A 144 0.77 8.15 -9.89
N LYS A 145 0.18 9.27 -9.46
CA LYS A 145 0.87 10.55 -9.30
C LYS A 145 1.55 10.64 -7.93
N VAL A 146 0.83 10.31 -6.87
CA VAL A 146 1.31 10.34 -5.48
C VAL A 146 0.82 9.11 -4.73
N LEU A 147 1.70 8.52 -3.93
CA LEU A 147 1.40 7.49 -2.95
C LEU A 147 1.93 7.93 -1.59
N GLU A 148 1.04 8.06 -0.61
CA GLU A 148 1.44 8.18 0.79
C GLU A 148 1.47 6.79 1.41
N VAL A 149 2.55 6.50 2.13
CA VAL A 149 2.80 5.24 2.82
C VAL A 149 2.99 5.53 4.29
N GLU A 150 2.10 5.02 5.13
CA GLU A 150 2.20 5.08 6.58
C GLU A 150 2.50 3.69 7.13
N LEU A 151 3.54 3.59 7.95
CA LEU A 151 3.97 2.36 8.62
C LEU A 151 3.87 2.60 10.12
N ARG A 152 2.96 1.89 10.82
CA ARG A 152 2.60 2.14 12.21
C ARG A 152 2.70 0.86 13.04
N GLN A 153 3.59 0.85 14.03
CA GLN A 153 3.70 -0.24 14.99
C GLN A 153 2.56 -0.17 16.01
N GLU A 154 1.81 -1.26 16.15
CA GLU A 154 0.64 -1.36 17.04
C GLU A 154 0.95 -2.10 18.35
N GLY A 155 2.17 -2.64 18.49
CA GLY A 155 2.67 -3.31 19.70
C GLY A 155 2.88 -4.81 19.54
N HIS A 156 3.21 -5.48 20.65
CA HIS A 156 3.38 -6.92 20.69
C HIS A 156 2.06 -7.61 20.35
N ALA A 157 2.12 -8.58 19.45
CA ALA A 157 0.94 -9.31 19.03
C ALA A 157 1.29 -10.78 18.78
N THR A 158 0.45 -11.69 19.26
CA THR A 158 0.55 -13.09 18.90
C THR A 158 0.16 -13.22 17.42
N PRO A 159 0.95 -13.88 16.56
CA PRO A 159 0.56 -14.11 15.19
C PRO A 159 -0.75 -14.90 15.17
N PRO A 160 -1.65 -14.65 14.20
CA PRO A 160 -2.91 -15.37 14.12
C PRO A 160 -2.65 -16.88 14.01
N PRO A 161 -3.48 -17.73 14.64
CA PRO A 161 -3.40 -19.17 14.42
C PRO A 161 -3.52 -19.44 12.92
N VAL A 162 -2.73 -20.38 12.43
CA VAL A 162 -2.63 -20.87 11.04
C VAL A 162 -4.03 -21.21 10.50
N ALA A 163 -4.77 -20.21 10.04
CA ALA A 163 -6.14 -20.34 9.57
C ALA A 163 -6.20 -19.93 8.10
N ASN A 164 -6.15 -20.93 7.20
CA ASN A 164 -6.63 -20.93 5.82
C ASN A 164 -6.72 -19.58 5.06
N GLY A 165 -5.68 -18.75 5.17
CA GLY A 165 -5.46 -17.53 4.40
C GLY A 165 -3.99 -17.55 3.99
N VAL A 166 -3.75 -17.92 2.73
CA VAL A 166 -2.45 -18.14 2.06
C VAL A 166 -1.23 -18.07 2.99
N LEU A 167 -0.91 -19.21 3.61
CA LEU A 167 0.43 -19.49 4.10
C LEU A 167 1.34 -19.75 2.91
N THR A 168 2.14 -18.77 2.53
CA THR A 168 3.39 -19.07 1.85
C THR A 168 4.47 -19.15 2.92
N LYS A 169 4.72 -20.37 3.39
CA LYS A 169 5.99 -20.67 4.07
C LYS A 169 7.09 -20.49 3.03
N PHE A 170 7.83 -19.38 3.08
CA PHE A 170 9.09 -19.24 2.35
C PHE A 170 10.21 -19.85 3.19
N SER A 171 10.36 -21.16 3.10
CA SER A 171 11.55 -21.86 3.57
C SER A 171 12.56 -21.92 2.44
N ASP A 172 13.42 -20.91 2.35
CA ASP A 172 14.74 -21.06 1.73
C ASP A 172 15.76 -20.72 2.83
N GLU A 173 16.62 -21.68 3.15
CA GLU A 173 17.42 -21.78 4.38
C GLU A 173 18.55 -20.74 4.53
N GLU A 174 18.56 -19.63 3.78
CA GLU A 174 19.72 -18.72 3.75
C GLU A 174 19.48 -17.27 4.19
N ASN A 175 18.28 -16.87 4.62
CA ASN A 175 18.13 -15.56 5.30
C ASN A 175 16.94 -15.55 6.26
N GLN A 176 17.23 -15.86 7.52
CA GLN A 176 16.28 -16.00 8.64
C GLN A 176 15.84 -14.64 9.24
N ALA A 177 16.20 -13.53 8.61
CA ALA A 177 15.79 -12.20 9.03
C ALA A 177 14.52 -11.78 8.27
N ASN A 178 13.42 -11.65 9.01
CA ASN A 178 12.15 -11.03 8.61
C ASN A 178 11.20 -11.92 7.79
N GLN A 179 10.37 -12.68 8.52
CA GLN A 179 9.17 -13.30 7.98
C GLN A 179 8.00 -12.32 8.14
N THR A 180 7.16 -12.16 7.10
CA THR A 180 6.04 -11.19 7.11
C THR A 180 4.73 -11.88 6.72
N TYR A 181 3.67 -11.62 7.49
CA TYR A 181 2.34 -12.23 7.31
C TYR A 181 1.27 -11.15 7.08
N LEU A 182 0.44 -11.25 6.04
CA LEU A 182 -0.63 -10.28 5.73
C LEU A 182 -1.95 -10.72 6.36
N SER A 183 -2.56 -9.92 7.26
CA SER A 183 -3.75 -10.37 8.00
C SER A 183 -5.09 -9.74 7.61
N GLU A 184 -5.15 -8.56 6.99
CA GLU A 184 -6.43 -7.95 6.57
C GLU A 184 -6.24 -7.03 5.36
N GLN A 185 -7.20 -7.02 4.43
CA GLN A 185 -7.26 -6.08 3.30
C GLN A 185 -8.56 -5.29 3.42
N ARG A 186 -8.48 -3.98 3.70
CA ARG A 186 -9.65 -3.09 3.64
C ARG A 186 -9.53 -2.16 2.45
N VAL A 187 -10.39 -2.35 1.44
CA VAL A 187 -10.60 -1.39 0.35
C VAL A 187 -11.57 -0.34 0.87
N VAL A 188 -11.08 0.82 1.28
CA VAL A 188 -11.95 1.94 1.65
C VAL A 188 -12.21 2.74 0.38
N GLY A 189 -13.29 2.37 -0.32
CA GLY A 189 -13.86 3.19 -1.39
C GLY A 189 -14.61 4.41 -0.84
N ARG A 190 -15.27 5.15 -1.74
CA ARG A 190 -16.08 6.36 -1.47
C ARG A 190 -17.33 6.13 -0.59
N TRP A 191 -17.27 5.25 0.40
CA TRP A 191 -18.42 4.93 1.23
C TRP A 191 -18.16 5.50 2.62
N SER A 192 -18.98 6.46 3.01
CA SER A 192 -19.12 6.89 4.39
C SER A 192 -19.48 5.69 5.27
N LYS A 193 -19.21 5.80 6.58
CA LYS A 193 -19.60 4.75 7.53
C LYS A 193 -21.10 4.44 7.47
N ALA A 194 -21.93 5.43 7.12
CA ALA A 194 -23.37 5.25 6.91
C ALA A 194 -23.65 4.41 5.65
N GLU A 195 -23.05 4.74 4.51
CA GLU A 195 -23.23 3.99 3.25
C GLU A 195 -22.74 2.54 3.35
N VAL A 196 -21.62 2.30 4.05
CA VAL A 196 -21.15 0.94 4.34
C VAL A 196 -22.15 0.17 5.19
N LYS A 197 -22.72 0.83 6.21
CA LYS A 197 -23.71 0.23 7.09
C LYS A 197 -24.99 -0.13 6.33
N ASP A 198 -25.55 0.80 5.56
CA ASP A 198 -26.77 0.60 4.78
C ASP A 198 -26.60 -0.51 3.73
N ALA A 199 -25.43 -0.57 3.08
CA ALA A 199 -25.12 -1.63 2.13
C ALA A 199 -25.01 -3.01 2.79
N LEU A 200 -24.42 -3.09 4.00
CA LEU A 200 -24.29 -4.34 4.75
C LEU A 200 -25.65 -4.81 5.31
N GLU A 201 -26.49 -3.89 5.78
CA GLU A 201 -27.88 -4.18 6.18
C GLU A 201 -28.68 -4.73 4.98
N SER A 202 -28.56 -4.11 3.80
CA SER A 202 -29.22 -4.61 2.58
C SER A 202 -28.75 -6.00 2.14
N LEU A 203 -27.46 -6.34 2.34
CA LEU A 203 -26.93 -7.67 2.03
C LEU A 203 -27.38 -8.72 3.06
N GLU A 204 -27.57 -8.33 4.31
CA GLU A 204 -28.12 -9.18 5.36
C GLU A 204 -29.63 -9.46 5.15
N GLU A 205 -30.42 -8.46 4.77
CA GLU A 205 -31.83 -8.64 4.34
C GLU A 205 -31.96 -9.61 3.17
N LYS A 206 -30.99 -9.61 2.26
CA LYS A 206 -30.92 -10.52 1.11
C LYS A 206 -30.38 -11.91 1.45
N GLY A 207 -30.01 -12.17 2.72
CA GLY A 207 -29.44 -13.45 3.16
C GLY A 207 -28.09 -13.77 2.50
N LEU A 208 -27.38 -12.77 1.98
CA LEU A 208 -26.08 -12.92 1.33
C LEU A 208 -24.93 -12.74 2.32
N THR A 209 -25.17 -12.05 3.42
CA THR A 209 -24.21 -11.87 4.51
C THR A 209 -24.90 -12.07 5.86
N ARG A 210 -24.13 -12.45 6.88
CA ARG A 210 -24.60 -12.54 8.27
C ARG A 210 -23.66 -11.76 9.18
N THR A 211 -24.23 -10.95 10.07
CA THR A 211 -23.50 -10.28 11.15
C THR A 211 -23.14 -11.29 12.25
N MET A 212 -21.86 -11.36 12.64
CA MET A 212 -21.38 -12.27 13.71
C MET A 212 -21.21 -11.53 15.05
N SER A 213 -20.44 -10.44 15.08
CA SER A 213 -20.21 -9.55 16.23
C SER A 213 -19.58 -8.24 15.74
N GLU A 214 -19.64 -7.16 16.55
CA GLU A 214 -19.17 -5.78 16.26
C GLU A 214 -18.42 -5.56 14.93
N GLY A 215 -19.17 -5.32 13.85
CA GLY A 215 -18.63 -4.94 12.54
C GLY A 215 -18.02 -6.07 11.71
N LEU A 216 -18.15 -7.33 12.13
CA LEU A 216 -17.71 -8.51 11.41
C LEU A 216 -18.89 -9.18 10.69
N TYR A 217 -18.77 -9.28 9.37
CA TYR A 217 -19.76 -9.87 8.48
C TYR A 217 -19.14 -11.06 7.75
N ILE A 218 -19.90 -12.15 7.62
CA ILE A 218 -19.53 -13.32 6.82
C ILE A 218 -20.46 -13.47 5.62
N ARG A 219 -19.92 -13.82 4.45
CA ARG A 219 -20.75 -14.14 3.28
C ARG A 219 -21.43 -15.50 3.48
N GLN A 220 -22.74 -15.54 3.31
CA GLN A 220 -23.46 -16.80 3.23
C GLN A 220 -23.29 -17.35 1.82
N HIS A 221 -22.65 -18.51 1.70
CA HIS A 221 -22.70 -19.27 0.44
C HIS A 221 -24.14 -19.74 0.26
N SER A 222 -24.80 -19.35 -0.83
CA SER A 222 -25.92 -20.13 -1.32
C SER A 222 -25.40 -21.54 -1.54
N VAL A 223 -26.02 -22.53 -0.91
CA VAL A 223 -25.90 -23.90 -1.39
C VAL A 223 -26.49 -23.85 -2.79
N ASP A 224 -25.63 -23.74 -3.79
CA ASP A 224 -25.98 -24.09 -5.15
C ASP A 224 -26.42 -25.55 -5.07
N THR A 225 -27.72 -25.77 -5.05
CA THR A 225 -28.31 -27.07 -5.35
C THR A 225 -28.05 -27.31 -6.83
N GLN A 226 -26.82 -27.72 -7.13
CA GLN A 226 -26.46 -28.16 -8.46
C GLN A 226 -27.02 -29.57 -8.68
N LEU A 227 -27.70 -29.71 -9.83
CA LEU A 227 -27.78 -30.91 -10.68
C LEU A 227 -28.81 -31.98 -10.24
N TRP A 228 -29.82 -32.44 -11.02
CA TRP A 228 -30.19 -32.45 -12.46
C TRP A 228 -31.71 -32.36 -12.61
#